data_AF-A0A650ENR4-F1
#
_entry.id   AF-A0A650ENR4-F1
#
_cell.length_a   1.000
_cell.length_b   1.000
_cell.length_c   1.000
_cell.angle_alpha   90.00
_cell.angle_beta   90.00
_cell.angle_gamma   90.00
#
_symmetry.space_group_name_H-M   'P 1'
#
loop_
_entity.id
_entity.type
_entity.pdbx_description
1 polymer ?
#
loop_
_entity_poly.entity_id
_entity_poly.type
_entity_poly.pdbx_seq_one_letter_code
_entity_poly.pdbx_strand_id
1 'polypeptide(L)'
;MDSFNEILERATLAQIRNFLICGAECDEIDTASHEEREKAAWTLIEKRLDRICPEREEYDKTASDIMTYACVNQDIYMDLGLLCGAKIVTQLLAGELGI
;
A
#
# COMPACT_ATOMS: atom_id res chain seq x y z
N MET A 1 20.73 -22.26 -0.54
CA MET A 1 20.34 -21.35 0.56
C MET A 1 20.85 -19.94 0.30
N ASP A 2 22.07 -19.77 -0.21
CA ASP A 2 22.63 -18.44 -0.55
C ASP A 2 21.76 -17.61 -1.51
N SER A 3 21.18 -18.20 -2.56
CA SER A 3 20.38 -17.43 -3.53
C SER A 3 19.10 -16.83 -2.96
N PHE A 4 18.48 -17.46 -1.95
CA PHE A 4 17.25 -16.95 -1.34
C PHE A 4 17.56 -15.81 -0.35
N ASN A 5 18.64 -15.95 0.42
CA ASN A 5 19.13 -14.89 1.29
C ASN A 5 19.61 -13.67 0.48
N GLU A 6 20.29 -13.89 -0.64
CA GLU A 6 20.67 -12.79 -1.56
C GLU A 6 19.45 -12.09 -2.18
N ILE A 7 18.35 -12.81 -2.46
CA ILE A 7 17.09 -12.21 -2.93
C ILE A 7 16.45 -11.37 -1.82
N LEU A 8 16.43 -11.87 -0.59
CA LEU A 8 15.91 -11.15 0.58
C LEU A 8 16.76 -9.93 0.95
N GLU A 9 18.08 -9.99 0.75
CA GLU A 9 18.99 -8.84 0.94
C GLU A 9 18.83 -7.76 -0.14
N ARG A 10 18.38 -8.15 -1.36
CA ARG A 10 18.17 -7.22 -2.49
C ARG A 10 16.79 -6.58 -2.50
N ALA A 11 15.77 -7.28 -2.03
CA ALA A 11 14.40 -6.79 -2.00
C ALA A 11 14.16 -5.98 -0.72
N THR A 12 14.05 -4.66 -0.85
CA THR A 12 13.62 -3.82 0.27
C THR A 12 12.20 -4.16 0.69
N LEU A 13 11.86 -3.97 1.96
CA LEU A 13 10.49 -4.05 2.46
C LEU A 13 9.50 -3.22 1.64
N ALA A 14 9.95 -2.11 1.05
CA ALA A 14 9.13 -1.27 0.17
C ALA A 14 8.83 -1.95 -1.17
N GLN A 15 9.76 -2.69 -1.76
CA GLN A 15 9.55 -3.50 -2.97
C GLN A 15 8.61 -4.67 -2.71
N ILE A 16 8.83 -5.40 -1.61
CA ILE A 16 7.95 -6.51 -1.20
C ILE A 16 6.53 -5.99 -0.97
N ARG A 17 6.39 -4.88 -0.23
CA ARG A 17 5.10 -4.20 -0.03
C ARG A 17 4.45 -3.85 -1.37
N ASN A 18 5.20 -3.24 -2.30
CA ASN A 18 4.62 -2.80 -3.56
C ASN A 18 4.17 -3.98 -4.43
N PHE A 19 4.96 -5.06 -4.47
CA PHE A 19 4.57 -6.30 -5.12
C PHE A 19 3.29 -6.89 -4.53
N LEU A 20 3.17 -6.91 -3.19
CA LEU A 20 1.98 -7.44 -2.51
C LEU A 20 0.72 -6.59 -2.76
N ILE A 21 0.86 -5.26 -2.84
CA ILE A 21 -0.29 -4.34 -3.01
C ILE A 21 -0.69 -4.22 -4.49
N CYS A 22 0.30 -4.07 -5.38
CA CYS A 22 0.06 -3.72 -6.78
C CYS A 22 0.22 -4.93 -7.73
N GLY A 23 0.68 -6.09 -7.24
CA GLY A 23 0.88 -7.29 -8.05
C GLY A 23 2.03 -7.21 -9.06
N ALA A 24 2.84 -6.15 -8.99
CA ALA A 24 3.94 -5.90 -9.92
C ALA A 24 5.24 -5.58 -9.17
N GLU A 25 6.35 -6.12 -9.67
CA GLU A 25 7.67 -5.65 -9.26
C GLU A 25 7.82 -4.19 -9.66
N CYS A 26 8.31 -3.37 -8.74
CA CYS A 26 8.48 -1.95 -8.98
C CYS A 26 9.95 -1.62 -8.83
N ASP A 27 10.56 -1.26 -9.96
CA ASP A 27 11.99 -0.93 -10.05
C ASP A 27 12.29 0.41 -9.36
N GLU A 28 11.30 1.30 -9.25
CA GLU A 28 11.41 2.61 -8.60
C GLU A 28 10.57 2.65 -7.31
N ILE A 29 11.25 2.61 -6.16
CA ILE A 29 10.61 2.86 -4.87
C ILE A 29 10.42 4.35 -4.71
N ASP A 30 9.17 4.79 -4.62
CA ASP A 30 8.87 6.17 -4.28
C ASP A 30 9.36 6.48 -2.85
N THR A 31 10.36 7.37 -2.76
CA THR A 31 10.99 7.79 -1.51
C THR A 31 10.25 8.95 -0.83
N ALA A 32 9.20 9.47 -1.45
CA ALA A 32 8.40 10.54 -0.86
C ALA A 32 7.67 10.06 0.40
N SER A 33 7.41 11.00 1.30
CA SER A 33 6.65 10.75 2.52
C SER A 33 5.24 10.23 2.18
N HIS A 34 4.58 9.59 3.16
CA HIS A 34 3.21 9.12 2.99
C HIS A 34 2.26 10.24 2.55
N GLU A 35 2.39 11.42 3.17
CA GLU A 35 1.56 12.60 2.87
C GLU A 35 1.79 13.12 1.45
N GLU A 36 3.06 13.18 1.00
CA GLU A 36 3.38 13.61 -0.38
C GLU A 36 2.80 12.65 -1.42
N ARG A 37 2.87 11.34 -1.16
CA ARG A 37 2.33 10.31 -2.06
C ARG A 37 0.81 10.36 -2.13
N GLU A 38 0.15 10.52 -0.98
CA GLU A 38 -1.29 10.68 -0.90
C GLU A 38 -1.75 11.94 -1.65
N LYS A 39 -1.09 13.07 -1.40
CA LYS A 39 -1.39 14.33 -2.09
C LYS A 39 -1.15 14.25 -3.60
N ALA A 40 -0.08 13.60 -4.04
CA ALA A 40 0.20 13.39 -5.46
C ALA A 40 -0.88 12.53 -6.13
N ALA A 41 -1.29 11.44 -5.47
CA ALA A 41 -2.37 10.58 -5.95
C ALA A 41 -3.71 11.34 -6.02
N TRP A 42 -4.06 12.10 -4.97
CA TRP A 42 -5.28 12.89 -4.94
C TRP A 42 -5.29 13.98 -6.03
N THR A 43 -4.17 14.67 -6.25
CA THR A 43 -4.03 15.69 -7.31
C THR A 43 -4.33 15.13 -8.70
N LEU A 44 -4.00 13.85 -8.96
CA LEU A 44 -4.34 13.20 -10.24
C LEU A 44 -5.85 12.94 -10.37
N ILE A 45 -6.51 12.62 -9.27
CA ILE A 45 -7.95 12.40 -9.19
C ILE A 45 -8.70 13.72 -9.35
N GLU A 46 -8.32 14.77 -8.61
CA GLU A 46 -8.92 16.11 -8.72
C GLU A 46 -8.90 16.62 -10.16
N LYS A 47 -7.73 16.56 -10.82
CA LYS A 47 -7.60 16.98 -12.24
C LYS A 47 -8.51 16.23 -13.20
N ARG A 48 -8.89 14.99 -12.87
CA ARG A 48 -9.82 14.18 -13.67
C ARG A 48 -11.26 14.54 -13.31
N LEU A 49 -11.58 14.64 -12.03
CA LEU A 49 -12.91 15.03 -11.53
C LEU A 49 -13.32 16.41 -12.05
N ASP A 50 -12.41 17.39 -12.05
CA ASP A 50 -12.63 18.74 -12.60
C ASP A 50 -13.08 18.72 -14.07
N ARG A 51 -12.71 17.68 -14.84
CA ARG A 51 -13.06 17.55 -16.26
C ARG A 51 -14.37 16.82 -16.48
N ILE A 52 -14.75 15.89 -15.61
CA ILE A 52 -15.90 15.00 -15.81
C ILE A 52 -17.12 15.41 -14.99
N CYS A 53 -16.94 16.13 -13.89
CA CYS A 53 -17.98 16.62 -12.99
C CYS A 53 -17.99 18.15 -13.00
N PRO A 54 -18.65 18.80 -13.98
CA PRO A 54 -18.75 20.26 -14.03
C PRO A 54 -19.64 20.82 -12.92
N GLU A 55 -20.55 20.01 -12.38
CA GLU A 55 -21.39 20.37 -11.24
C GLU A 55 -20.70 20.05 -9.92
N ARG A 56 -20.70 21.04 -9.01
CA ARG A 56 -19.99 20.94 -7.74
C ARG A 56 -20.55 19.83 -6.84
N GLU A 57 -21.86 19.63 -6.86
CA GLU A 57 -22.51 18.58 -6.07
C GLU A 57 -22.08 17.18 -6.52
N GLU A 58 -22.03 16.94 -7.84
CA GLU A 58 -21.58 15.67 -8.40
C GLU A 58 -20.09 15.44 -8.14
N TYR A 59 -19.28 16.51 -8.22
CA TYR A 59 -17.87 16.48 -7.85
C TYR A 59 -17.69 16.03 -6.40
N ASP A 60 -18.32 16.73 -5.45
CA ASP A 60 -18.13 16.48 -4.02
C ASP A 60 -18.63 15.07 -3.64
N LYS A 61 -19.73 14.62 -4.24
CA LYS A 61 -20.25 13.25 -4.05
C LYS A 61 -19.28 12.20 -4.59
N THR A 62 -18.78 12.37 -5.81
CA THR A 62 -17.85 11.41 -6.42
C THR A 62 -16.53 11.36 -5.66
N ALA A 63 -16.02 12.52 -5.24
CA ALA A 63 -14.85 12.63 -4.38
C ALA A 63 -15.06 11.87 -3.05
N SER A 64 -16.22 12.04 -2.41
CA SER A 64 -16.59 11.33 -1.18
C SER A 64 -16.65 9.82 -1.38
N ASP A 65 -17.21 9.34 -2.49
CA ASP A 65 -17.30 7.91 -2.80
C ASP A 65 -15.90 7.30 -3.00
N ILE A 66 -15.00 8.02 -3.69
CA ILE A 66 -13.60 7.61 -3.89
C ILE A 66 -12.86 7.55 -2.55
N MET A 67 -13.01 8.56 -1.70
CA MET A 67 -12.37 8.59 -0.38
C MET A 67 -12.89 7.44 0.50
N THR A 68 -14.19 7.17 0.47
CA THR A 68 -14.80 6.04 1.19
C THR A 68 -14.19 4.72 0.74
N TYR A 69 -14.06 4.51 -0.58
CA TYR A 69 -13.39 3.33 -1.12
C TYR A 69 -11.92 3.23 -0.68
N ALA A 70 -11.18 4.35 -0.69
CA ALA A 70 -9.78 4.37 -0.26
C ALA A 70 -9.63 4.00 1.22
N CYS A 71 -10.50 4.55 2.10
CA CYS A 71 -10.52 4.21 3.52
C CYS A 71 -10.81 2.71 3.75
N VAL A 72 -11.81 2.15 3.06
CA VAL A 72 -12.14 0.72 3.19
C VAL A 72 -10.96 -0.16 2.77
N ASN A 73 -10.25 0.18 1.69
CA ASN A 73 -9.06 -0.57 1.30
C ASN A 73 -7.93 -0.44 2.31
N GLN A 74 -7.70 0.77 2.84
CA GLN A 74 -6.69 1.00 3.86
C GLN A 74 -6.95 0.10 5.09
N ASP A 75 -8.20 0.03 5.56
CA ASP A 75 -8.57 -0.81 6.71
C ASP A 75 -8.28 -2.30 6.42
N ILE A 76 -8.72 -2.80 5.26
CA ILE A 76 -8.48 -4.19 4.85
C ILE A 76 -6.98 -4.51 4.80
N TYR A 77 -6.17 -3.68 4.15
CA TYR A 77 -4.74 -3.93 4.02
C TYR A 77 -3.99 -3.76 5.34
N MET A 78 -4.44 -2.87 6.22
CA MET A 78 -3.88 -2.72 7.57
C MET A 78 -4.12 -3.98 8.40
N ASP A 79 -5.36 -4.49 8.42
CA ASP A 79 -5.72 -5.71 9.15
C ASP A 79 -4.94 -6.93 8.64
N LEU A 80 -4.86 -7.09 7.33
CA LEU A 80 -4.06 -8.16 6.71
C LEU A 80 -2.57 -8.02 7.05
N GLY A 81 -2.03 -6.80 6.98
CA GLY A 81 -0.63 -6.52 7.32
C GLY A 81 -0.30 -6.86 8.77
N LEU A 82 -1.17 -6.46 9.71
CA LEU A 82 -1.03 -6.79 11.13
C LEU A 82 -1.11 -8.29 11.39
N LEU A 83 -2.09 -8.98 10.79
CA LEU A 83 -2.24 -10.43 10.96
C LEU A 83 -1.05 -11.20 10.41
N CYS A 84 -0.58 -10.86 9.20
CA CYS A 84 0.59 -11.47 8.59
C CYS A 84 1.85 -11.19 9.42
N GLY A 85 2.05 -9.95 9.87
CA GLY A 85 3.16 -9.57 10.74
C GLY A 85 3.17 -10.37 12.05
N ALA A 86 2.03 -10.48 12.72
CA ALA A 86 1.90 -11.25 13.96
C ALA A 86 2.21 -12.75 13.75
N LYS A 87 1.76 -13.34 12.63
CA LYS A 87 2.07 -14.73 12.26
C LYS A 87 3.56 -14.95 12.00
N ILE A 88 4.21 -14.01 11.30
CA ILE A 88 5.66 -14.09 11.04
C ILE A 88 6.44 -14.00 12.36
N VAL A 89 6.12 -13.01 13.21
CA VAL A 89 6.79 -12.84 14.51
C VAL A 89 6.63 -14.08 15.39
N THR A 90 5.43 -14.65 15.46
CA THR A 90 5.20 -15.88 16.24
C THR A 90 5.97 -17.08 15.69
N GLN A 91 6.07 -17.24 14.37
CA GLN A 91 6.88 -18.30 13.76
C GLN A 91 8.38 -18.12 14.02
N LEU A 92 8.90 -16.89 13.93
CA LEU A 92 10.30 -16.59 14.21
C LEU A 92 10.65 -16.88 15.67
N LEU A 93 9.80 -16.43 16.61
CA LEU A 93 9.99 -16.68 18.04
C LEU A 93 9.88 -18.17 18.38
N ALA A 94 8.93 -18.91 17.79
CA ALA A 94 8.81 -20.35 17.99
C ALA A 94 10.05 -21.11 17.47
N GLY A 95 10.56 -20.70 16.30
CA GLY A 95 11.80 -21.24 15.74
C GLY A 95 13.05 -20.96 16.57
N GLU A 96 13.17 -19.77 17.16
CA GLU A 96 14.27 -19.41 18.07
C GLU A 96 14.17 -20.10 19.44
N LEU A 97 12.95 -20.40 19.91
CA LEU A 97 12.69 -21.08 21.18
C LEU A 97 12.65 -22.61 21.06
N GLY A 98 12.78 -23.17 19.85
CA GLY A 98 12.82 -24.61 19.61
C GLY A 98 11.51 -25.34 19.94
N ILE A 99 10.36 -24.67 19.82
CA ILE A 99 9.02 -25.22 20.04
C ILE A 99 8.24 -25.27 18.73
#